data_AF-A0A6P0X9M0-F1
#
_entry.id   AF-A0A6P0X9M0-F1
#
_cell.length_a   1.000
_cell.length_b   1.000
_cell.length_c   1.000
_cell.angle_alpha   90.00
_cell.angle_beta   90.00
_cell.angle_gamma   90.00
#
_symmetry.space_group_name_H-M   'P 1'
#
loop_
_entity.id
_entity.type
_entity.pdbx_description
1 polymer ?
#
loop_
_entity_poly.entity_id
_entity_poly.type
_entity_poly.pdbx_seq_one_letter_code
_entity_poly.pdbx_strand_id
1 'polypeptide(L)'
;MTEPKSACELFKAAYENRYTWDENFPGYSADIEVKQGNELYTGTVRINSDFTVEASGFEDEKVQESIYNQMRDLITHRKRTSFEKAHGKNEFSLGDTDETGAVAILVNGNAMGSNYKVNGQ
;
A
#
# COMPACT_ATOMS: atom_id res chain seq x y z
N MET A 1 21.34 18.77 -18.11
CA MET A 1 20.42 17.83 -18.78
C MET A 1 20.45 16.55 -17.95
N THR A 2 19.37 16.24 -17.24
CA THR A 2 19.20 14.95 -16.56
C THR A 2 18.91 13.89 -17.61
N GLU A 3 19.63 12.77 -17.56
CA GLU A 3 19.37 11.63 -18.44
C GLU A 3 17.92 11.12 -18.25
N PRO A 4 17.27 10.57 -19.30
CA PRO A 4 15.94 10.01 -19.16
C PRO A 4 15.99 8.80 -18.22
N LYS A 5 15.40 8.93 -17.02
CA LYS A 5 15.20 7.80 -16.12
C LYS A 5 14.32 6.76 -16.81
N SER A 6 14.72 5.50 -16.78
CA SER A 6 13.88 4.39 -17.25
C SER A 6 12.59 4.28 -16.41
N ALA A 7 11.55 3.61 -16.96
CA ALA A 7 10.30 3.37 -16.22
C ALA A 7 10.54 2.64 -14.89
N CYS A 8 11.49 1.71 -14.87
CA CYS A 8 11.90 0.98 -13.67
C CYS A 8 12.53 1.92 -12.64
N GLU A 9 13.45 2.79 -13.04
CA GLU A 9 14.10 3.74 -12.13
C GLU A 9 13.12 4.78 -11.58
N LEU A 10 12.19 5.28 -12.41
CA LEU A 10 11.13 6.18 -11.97
C LEU A 10 10.24 5.52 -10.92
N PHE A 11 9.77 4.30 -11.20
CA PHE A 11 8.93 3.57 -10.27
C PHE A 11 9.68 3.17 -9.00
N LYS A 12 10.93 2.72 -9.11
CA LYS A 12 11.78 2.39 -7.97
C LYS A 12 11.99 3.60 -7.05
N ALA A 13 12.32 4.76 -7.61
CA ALA A 13 12.47 5.98 -6.83
C ALA A 13 11.17 6.34 -6.08
N ALA A 14 10.01 6.24 -6.74
CA ALA A 14 8.72 6.47 -6.10
C ALA A 14 8.42 5.43 -5.00
N TYR A 15 8.66 4.15 -5.29
CA TYR A 15 8.44 3.03 -4.36
C TYR A 15 9.27 3.18 -3.08
N GLU A 16 10.54 3.58 -3.20
CA GLU A 16 11.49 3.72 -2.10
C GLU A 16 11.25 4.98 -1.26
N ASN A 17 10.61 6.02 -1.83
CA ASN A 17 10.22 7.23 -1.10
C ASN A 17 8.89 7.08 -0.32
N ARG A 18 8.23 5.92 -0.38
CA ARG A 18 7.04 5.67 0.42
C ARG A 18 7.40 5.57 1.89
N TYR A 19 6.59 6.17 2.75
CA TYR A 19 6.70 5.94 4.18
C TYR A 19 6.34 4.48 4.51
N THR A 20 7.33 3.75 5.04
CA THR A 20 7.20 2.40 5.58
C THR A 20 7.57 2.39 7.04
N TRP A 21 6.98 1.47 7.80
CA TRP A 21 7.43 1.13 9.14
C TRP A 21 8.81 0.47 9.07
N ASP A 22 9.72 0.94 9.92
CA ASP A 22 11.05 0.35 10.07
C ASP A 22 11.04 -0.84 11.03
N GLU A 23 12.22 -1.39 11.31
CA GLU A 23 12.41 -2.54 12.20
C GLU A 23 12.07 -2.26 13.67
N ASN A 24 11.99 -0.99 14.06
CA ASN A 24 11.66 -0.54 15.42
C ASN A 24 10.18 -0.20 15.59
N PHE A 25 9.34 -0.51 14.60
CA PHE A 25 7.90 -0.26 14.67
C PHE A 25 7.29 -0.94 15.93
N PRO A 26 6.79 -0.15 16.90
CA PRO A 26 6.34 -0.70 18.17
C PRO A 26 4.92 -1.30 18.09
N GLY A 27 4.26 -1.16 16.94
CA GLY A 27 2.82 -1.33 16.83
C GLY A 27 2.06 -0.05 17.17
N TYR A 28 0.74 -0.09 17.03
CA TYR A 28 -0.16 0.94 17.52
C TYR A 28 -1.56 0.37 17.78
N SER A 29 -2.37 1.15 18.47
CA SER A 29 -3.81 0.89 18.60
C SER A 29 -4.58 2.14 18.20
N ALA A 30 -5.75 1.93 17.61
CA ALA A 30 -6.60 3.01 17.15
C ALA A 30 -8.07 2.62 17.31
N ASP A 31 -8.89 3.59 17.69
CA ASP A 31 -10.33 3.48 17.53
C ASP A 31 -10.67 3.73 16.06
N ILE A 32 -11.58 2.92 15.54
CA ILE A 32 -12.00 2.98 14.15
C ILE A 32 -13.52 3.11 14.07
N GLU A 33 -13.93 3.90 13.08
CA GLU A 33 -15.32 4.06 12.68
C GLU A 33 -15.45 3.63 11.22
N VAL A 34 -16.42 2.76 10.95
CA VAL A 34 -16.64 2.14 9.65
C VAL A 34 -18.07 2.45 9.24
N LYS A 35 -18.21 3.19 8.14
CA LYS A 35 -19.51 3.52 7.57
C LYS A 35 -19.76 2.69 6.33
N GLN A 36 -20.81 1.86 6.34
CA GLN A 36 -21.25 1.09 5.18
C GLN A 36 -22.71 1.46 4.87
N GLY A 37 -22.90 2.28 3.82
CA GLY A 37 -24.22 2.86 3.54
C GLY A 37 -24.74 3.69 4.71
N ASN A 38 -25.83 3.22 5.33
CA ASN A 38 -26.45 3.85 6.50
C ASN A 38 -26.01 3.23 7.84
N GLU A 39 -25.23 2.15 7.81
CA GLU A 39 -24.74 1.47 9.01
C GLU A 39 -23.42 2.07 9.47
N LEU A 40 -23.26 2.15 10.80
CA LEU A 40 -22.08 2.67 11.47
C LEU A 40 -21.59 1.64 12.47
N TYR A 41 -20.35 1.21 12.30
CA TYR A 41 -19.69 0.27 13.22
C TYR A 41 -18.48 0.94 13.84
N THR A 42 -18.34 0.80 15.15
CA THR A 42 -17.22 1.34 15.92
C THR A 42 -16.50 0.21 16.61
N GLY A 43 -15.18 0.28 16.68
CA GLY A 43 -14.38 -0.70 17.39
C GLY A 43 -12.94 -0.22 17.55
N THR A 44 -12.09 -1.13 17.98
CA THR A 44 -10.67 -0.85 18.18
C THR A 44 -9.85 -1.87 17.41
N VAL A 45 -8.80 -1.39 16.75
CA VAL A 45 -7.78 -2.23 16.13
C VAL A 45 -6.44 -2.05 16.84
N ARG A 46 -5.67 -3.13 16.88
CA ARG A 46 -4.28 -3.12 17.30
C ARG A 46 -3.44 -3.81 16.25
N ILE A 47 -2.38 -3.12 15.83
CA ILE A 47 -1.31 -3.72 15.03
C ILE A 47 -0.14 -3.89 15.98
N ASN A 48 0.29 -5.13 16.21
CA ASN A 48 1.43 -5.43 17.06
C ASN A 48 2.76 -5.17 16.32
N SER A 49 3.86 -5.14 17.05
CA SER A 49 5.21 -4.96 16.49
C SER A 49 5.62 -6.06 15.50
N ASP A 50 5.01 -7.24 15.59
CA ASP A 50 5.19 -8.36 14.67
C ASP A 50 4.24 -8.32 13.45
N PHE A 51 3.46 -7.25 13.31
CA PHE A 51 2.44 -7.05 12.30
C PHE A 51 1.24 -8.02 12.37
N THR A 52 0.99 -8.64 13.52
CA THR A 52 -0.31 -9.28 13.78
C THR A 52 -1.39 -8.22 14.03
N VAL A 53 -2.63 -8.55 13.66
CA VAL A 53 -3.80 -7.66 13.78
C VAL A 53 -4.78 -8.25 14.77
N GLU A 54 -5.23 -7.42 15.70
CA GLU A 54 -6.36 -7.69 16.56
C GLU A 54 -7.45 -6.65 16.25
N ALA A 55 -8.68 -7.12 15.98
CA ALA A 55 -9.85 -6.29 15.80
C ALA A 55 -10.90 -6.68 16.85
N SER A 56 -11.50 -5.70 17.50
CA SER A 56 -12.41 -5.91 18.63
C SER A 56 -13.49 -4.84 18.68
N GLY A 57 -14.59 -5.12 19.39
CA GLY A 57 -15.71 -4.18 19.54
C GLY A 57 -16.76 -4.24 18.43
N PHE A 58 -16.67 -5.21 17.52
CA PHE A 58 -17.66 -5.43 16.46
C PHE A 58 -18.60 -6.57 16.84
N GLU A 59 -19.91 -6.33 16.82
CA GLU A 59 -20.92 -7.38 17.05
C GLU A 59 -21.08 -8.31 15.84
N ASP A 60 -20.92 -7.77 14.63
CA ASP A 60 -20.97 -8.55 13.39
C ASP A 60 -19.58 -9.08 13.03
N GLU A 61 -19.44 -10.41 13.03
CA GLU A 61 -18.21 -11.11 12.67
C GLU A 61 -17.72 -10.79 11.25
N LYS A 62 -18.61 -10.52 10.29
CA LYS A 62 -18.23 -10.15 8.92
C LYS A 62 -17.62 -8.76 8.86
N VAL A 63 -18.11 -7.84 9.69
CA VAL A 63 -17.53 -6.51 9.83
C VAL A 63 -16.14 -6.63 10.44
N GLN A 64 -16.00 -7.43 11.50
CA GLN A 64 -14.70 -7.70 12.12
C GLN A 64 -13.70 -8.31 11.13
N GLU A 65 -14.11 -9.30 10.34
CA GLU A 65 -13.30 -9.94 9.31
C GLU A 65 -12.89 -8.96 8.20
N SER A 66 -13.83 -8.13 7.73
CA SER A 66 -13.55 -7.08 6.74
C SER A 66 -12.49 -6.11 7.23
N ILE A 67 -12.58 -5.68 8.49
CA ILE A 67 -11.59 -4.79 9.11
C ILE A 67 -10.24 -5.46 9.27
N TYR A 68 -10.23 -6.71 9.72
CA TYR A 68 -9.00 -7.49 9.78
C TYR A 68 -8.31 -7.54 8.41
N ASN A 69 -9.04 -7.84 7.34
CA ASN A 69 -8.51 -7.90 5.98
C ASN A 69 -7.98 -6.54 5.51
N GLN A 70 -8.72 -5.45 5.75
CA GLN A 70 -8.24 -4.09 5.42
C GLN A 70 -6.95 -3.72 6.17
N MET A 71 -6.82 -4.09 7.45
CA MET A 71 -5.59 -3.86 8.21
C MET A 71 -4.43 -4.68 7.65
N ARG A 72 -4.68 -5.93 7.20
CA ARG A 72 -3.67 -6.77 6.55
C ARG A 72 -3.17 -6.18 5.22
N ASP A 73 -4.07 -5.58 4.44
CA ASP A 73 -3.69 -4.88 3.20
C ASP A 73 -2.84 -3.64 3.52
N LEU A 74 -3.24 -2.84 4.51
CA LEU A 74 -2.46 -1.69 4.98
C LEU A 74 -1.05 -2.12 5.41
N ILE A 75 -0.94 -3.18 6.21
CA ILE A 75 0.34 -3.74 6.67
C ILE A 75 1.21 -4.13 5.48
N THR A 76 0.63 -4.77 4.45
CA THR A 76 1.35 -5.20 3.24
C THR A 76 2.04 -4.01 2.55
N HIS A 77 1.42 -2.84 2.56
CA HIS A 77 1.99 -1.63 1.96
C HIS A 77 2.92 -0.83 2.88
N ARG A 78 2.77 -0.96 4.21
CA ARG A 78 3.58 -0.24 5.21
C ARG A 78 4.78 -1.03 5.70
N LYS A 79 4.76 -2.36 5.61
CA LYS A 79 5.91 -3.20 5.95
C LYS A 79 7.03 -2.99 4.94
N ARG A 80 8.21 -2.60 5.43
CA ARG A 80 9.38 -2.40 4.57
C ARG A 80 9.75 -3.69 3.83
N THR A 81 9.75 -3.61 2.50
CA THR A 81 10.17 -4.68 1.59
C THR A 81 11.01 -4.04 0.48
N SER A 82 12.20 -4.58 0.19
CA SER A 82 13.05 -4.03 -0.86
C SER A 82 12.37 -4.08 -2.23
N PHE A 83 12.71 -3.14 -3.10
CA PHE A 83 12.18 -3.10 -4.46
C PHE A 83 12.43 -4.42 -5.21
N GLU A 84 13.65 -4.95 -5.09
CA GLU A 84 14.05 -6.20 -5.76
C GLU A 84 13.21 -7.39 -5.29
N LYS A 85 12.85 -7.44 -3.99
CA LYS A 85 12.02 -8.51 -3.45
C LYS A 85 10.55 -8.38 -3.88
N ALA A 86 10.01 -7.17 -3.91
CA ALA A 86 8.62 -6.91 -4.27
C ALA A 86 8.38 -6.98 -5.78
N HIS A 87 9.34 -6.50 -6.57
CA HIS A 87 9.15 -6.14 -7.97
C HIS A 87 10.27 -6.61 -8.91
N GLY A 88 11.32 -7.26 -8.42
CA GLY A 88 12.47 -7.69 -9.25
C GLY A 88 12.15 -8.74 -10.32
N LYS A 89 10.93 -9.28 -10.34
CA LYS A 89 10.43 -10.21 -11.37
C LYS A 89 9.48 -9.54 -12.37
N ASN A 90 9.31 -8.22 -12.28
CA ASN A 90 8.41 -7.46 -13.14
C ASN A 90 9.20 -6.67 -14.18
N GLU A 91 8.52 -6.40 -15.29
CA GLU A 91 9.01 -5.51 -16.34
C GLU A 91 8.22 -4.21 -16.33
N PHE A 92 8.88 -3.10 -16.63
CA PHE A 92 8.33 -1.76 -16.53
C PHE A 92 8.43 -1.02 -17.85
N SER A 93 7.34 -0.41 -18.28
CA SER A 93 7.32 0.52 -19.40
C SER A 93 6.53 1.80 -19.06
N LEU A 94 6.85 2.88 -19.77
CA LEU A 94 6.09 4.13 -19.66
C LEU A 94 4.81 4.01 -20.48
N GLY A 95 3.70 4.48 -19.92
CA GLY A 95 2.45 4.73 -20.63
C GLY A 95 2.21 6.23 -20.82
N ASP A 96 0.95 6.61 -20.95
CA ASP A 96 0.56 8.00 -21.17
C ASP A 96 0.88 8.91 -19.98
N THR A 97 1.15 10.18 -20.28
CA THR A 97 1.21 11.25 -19.27
C THR A 97 -0.14 11.96 -19.24
N ASP A 98 -0.72 12.10 -18.06
CA ASP A 98 -1.99 12.82 -17.91
C ASP A 98 -1.81 14.33 -17.75
N GLU A 99 -2.92 15.05 -17.71
CA GLU A 99 -2.97 16.52 -17.61
C GLU A 99 -2.30 17.07 -16.34
N THR A 100 -2.10 16.23 -15.30
CA THR A 100 -1.41 16.61 -14.07
C THR A 100 0.11 16.46 -14.16
N GLY A 101 0.61 15.94 -15.29
CA GLY A 101 2.02 15.60 -15.50
C GLY A 101 2.41 14.24 -14.91
N ALA A 102 1.45 13.46 -14.40
CA ALA A 102 1.73 12.13 -13.89
C ALA A 102 1.89 11.13 -15.04
N VAL A 103 2.99 10.38 -15.03
CA VAL A 103 3.31 9.40 -16.06
C VAL A 103 2.84 8.02 -15.62
N ALA A 104 2.09 7.33 -16.48
CA ALA A 104 1.69 5.95 -16.23
C ALA A 104 2.90 5.01 -16.26
N ILE A 105 2.96 4.10 -15.30
CA ILE A 105 3.93 2.99 -15.26
C ILE A 105 3.14 1.71 -15.48
N LEU A 106 3.37 1.09 -16.64
CA LEU A 106 2.81 -0.20 -17.00
C LEU A 106 3.73 -1.29 -16.44
N VAL A 107 3.14 -2.25 -15.70
CA VAL A 107 3.88 -3.32 -15.02
C VAL A 107 3.42 -4.65 -15.57
N ASN A 108 4.34 -5.39 -16.18
CA ASN A 108 4.11 -6.73 -16.70
C ASN A 108 4.78 -7.79 -15.81
N GLY A 109 4.38 -9.05 -15.98
CA GLY A 109 4.87 -10.18 -15.17
C GLY A 109 3.96 -10.46 -13.99
N ASN A 110 4.52 -10.56 -12.78
CA ASN A 110 3.75 -10.88 -11.57
C ASN A 110 3.07 -9.65 -10.94
N ALA A 111 2.56 -8.76 -11.79
CA ALA A 111 1.99 -7.47 -11.38
C ALA A 111 0.58 -7.58 -10.77
N MET A 112 -0.07 -8.75 -10.88
CA MET A 112 -1.45 -8.98 -10.42
C MET A 112 -2.45 -7.91 -10.90
N GLY A 113 -2.25 -7.36 -12.11
CA GLY A 113 -3.09 -6.29 -12.64
C GLY A 113 -2.88 -4.90 -12.00
N SER A 114 -1.79 -4.72 -11.24
CA SER A 114 -1.45 -3.43 -10.64
C SER A 114 -1.09 -2.39 -11.71
N ASN A 115 -1.60 -1.17 -11.53
CA ASN A 115 -1.31 -0.02 -12.37
C ASN A 115 -0.84 1.14 -11.50
N TYR A 116 0.14 1.90 -11.97
CA TYR A 116 0.71 3.01 -11.21
C TYR A 116 0.80 4.26 -12.07
N LYS A 117 0.76 5.42 -11.40
CA LYS A 117 1.15 6.71 -11.96
C LYS A 117 2.13 7.37 -11.02
N VAL A 118 3.20 7.94 -11.57
CA VAL A 118 4.23 8.64 -10.78
C VAL A 118 4.23 10.11 -11.18
N ASN A 119 4.19 10.99 -10.18
CA ASN A 119 4.32 12.44 -10.33
C ASN A 119 5.56 12.91 -9.55
N GLY A 120 6.27 13.92 -10.05
CA GLY A 120 7.46 14.48 -9.42
C GLY A 120 8.76 14.29 -10.21
N GLN A 121 8.77 14.70 -11.49
CA GLN A 121 10.02 14.93 -12.22
C GLN A 121 10.69 16.24 -11.77
#